data_AF-A0A645E0L8-F1
#
_entry.id   AF-A0A645E0L8-F1
#
_cell.length_a   1.000
_cell.length_b   1.000
_cell.length_c   1.000
_cell.angle_alpha   90.00
_cell.angle_beta   90.00
_cell.angle_gamma   90.00
#
_symmetry.space_group_name_H-M   'P 1'
#
loop_
_entity.id
_entity.type
_entity.pdbx_description
1 polymer ?
#
loop_
_entity_poly.entity_id
_entity_poly.type
_entity_poly.pdbx_seq_one_letter_code
_entity_poly.pdbx_strand_id
1 'polypeptide(L)'
;MNEDGTLKTVTFRGKQYSGKEYLDEVERTAREGYFSRPHSDNKRECMDIIWYLWCGEDSPLFGKKKMTTFERYFIDDKTTHKEVSNPYYTLRNEENVCKTVLSAFGLDPDASHIINGHVPVKVSKGESPIKAKGRLFVIDGGFAKAYQKVTGIAGYTLIYNSHGLVLVSHEPFVSTEVAIAEEKDILSSTVALQYTQDRIRVRDTDIGKKLLESIDELEKLLYAYKNGLIKEQ
;
A
#
# COMPACT_ATOMS: atom_id res chain seq x y z
N MET A 1 10.23 -10.50 -0.62
CA MET A 1 11.51 -9.84 -0.91
C MET A 1 12.62 -10.63 -0.22
N ASN A 2 13.75 -10.80 -0.88
CA ASN A 2 14.95 -11.44 -0.34
C ASN A 2 15.80 -10.43 0.44
N GLU A 3 16.82 -10.90 1.16
CA GLU A 3 17.70 -10.04 1.98
C GLU A 3 18.54 -9.07 1.14
N ASP A 4 18.78 -9.39 -0.14
CA ASP A 4 19.51 -8.56 -1.10
C ASP A 4 18.65 -7.47 -1.77
N GLY A 5 17.35 -7.37 -1.41
CA GLY A 5 16.42 -6.42 -2.01
C GLY A 5 15.75 -6.88 -3.30
N THR A 6 16.07 -8.07 -3.80
CA THR A 6 15.38 -8.65 -4.96
C THR A 6 13.98 -9.15 -4.58
N LEU A 7 13.08 -9.18 -5.57
CA LEU A 7 11.75 -9.76 -5.36
C LEU A 7 11.85 -11.26 -5.16
N LYS A 8 11.12 -11.76 -4.17
CA LYS A 8 11.12 -13.19 -3.83
C LYS A 8 10.23 -13.92 -4.82
N THR A 9 10.76 -14.99 -5.42
CA THR A 9 9.97 -15.94 -6.20
C THR A 9 9.29 -16.93 -5.26
N VAL A 10 7.99 -17.13 -5.46
CA VAL A 10 7.15 -18.01 -4.65
C VAL A 10 6.54 -19.09 -5.55
N THR A 11 6.66 -20.36 -5.14
CA THR A 11 5.92 -21.45 -5.78
C THR A 11 4.50 -21.48 -5.23
N PHE A 12 3.52 -21.21 -6.08
CA PHE A 12 2.11 -21.12 -5.74
C PHE A 12 1.29 -21.94 -6.75
N ARG A 13 0.48 -22.89 -6.26
CA ARG A 13 -0.30 -23.83 -7.10
C ARG A 13 0.52 -24.50 -8.22
N GLY A 14 1.75 -24.88 -7.92
CA GLY A 14 2.65 -25.59 -8.86
C GLY A 14 3.36 -24.71 -9.88
N LYS A 15 3.17 -23.38 -9.84
CA LYS A 15 3.86 -22.41 -10.71
C LYS A 15 4.67 -21.42 -9.89
N GLN A 16 5.72 -20.84 -10.48
CA GLN A 16 6.53 -19.83 -9.83
C GLN A 16 6.07 -18.44 -10.25
N TYR A 17 5.93 -17.55 -9.27
CA TYR A 17 5.53 -16.17 -9.49
C TYR A 17 6.40 -15.23 -8.65
N SER A 18 6.49 -13.95 -9.06
CA SER A 18 7.21 -12.92 -8.32
C SER A 18 6.52 -11.57 -8.44
N GLY A 19 6.64 -10.73 -7.42
CA GLY A 19 6.10 -9.36 -7.43
C GLY A 19 4.60 -9.29 -7.72
N LYS A 20 4.23 -8.49 -8.72
CA LYS A 20 2.84 -8.25 -9.11
C LYS A 20 2.14 -9.54 -9.57
N GLU A 21 2.81 -10.40 -10.31
CA GLU A 21 2.20 -11.66 -10.81
C GLU A 21 1.76 -12.58 -9.68
N TYR A 22 2.54 -12.64 -8.60
CA TYR A 22 2.16 -13.42 -7.41
C TYR A 22 0.90 -12.85 -6.75
N LEU A 23 0.80 -11.52 -6.66
CA LEU A 23 -0.38 -10.86 -6.10
C LEU A 23 -1.62 -11.06 -6.96
N ASP A 24 -1.49 -10.97 -8.29
CA ASP A 24 -2.59 -11.20 -9.23
C ASP A 24 -3.13 -12.65 -9.09
N GLU A 25 -2.25 -13.64 -8.89
CA GLU A 25 -2.65 -15.04 -8.69
C GLU A 25 -3.27 -15.32 -7.32
N VAL A 26 -2.76 -14.66 -6.27
CA VAL A 26 -3.37 -14.71 -4.94
C VAL A 26 -4.77 -14.11 -4.96
N GLU A 27 -4.95 -12.96 -5.61
CA GLU A 27 -6.24 -12.28 -5.75
C GLU A 27 -7.26 -13.17 -6.48
N ARG A 28 -6.84 -13.73 -7.61
CA ARG A 28 -7.64 -14.67 -8.40
C ARG A 28 -8.07 -15.87 -7.56
N THR A 29 -7.13 -16.46 -6.80
CA THR A 29 -7.40 -17.61 -5.94
C THR A 29 -8.35 -17.27 -4.79
N ALA A 30 -8.22 -16.08 -4.18
CA ALA A 30 -9.14 -15.63 -3.15
C ALA A 30 -10.57 -15.45 -3.69
N ARG A 31 -10.71 -14.89 -4.90
CA ARG A 31 -12.01 -14.80 -5.60
C ARG A 31 -12.57 -16.18 -5.92
N GLU A 32 -11.75 -17.09 -6.44
CA GLU A 32 -12.15 -18.48 -6.72
C GLU A 32 -12.65 -19.16 -5.43
N GLY A 33 -11.94 -19.01 -4.31
CA GLY A 33 -12.34 -19.58 -3.01
C GLY A 33 -13.68 -19.03 -2.52
N TYR A 34 -13.97 -17.76 -2.77
CA TYR A 34 -15.24 -17.15 -2.40
C TYR A 34 -16.39 -17.61 -3.33
N PHE A 35 -16.24 -17.45 -4.65
CA PHE A 35 -17.33 -17.58 -5.61
C PHE A 35 -17.54 -19.00 -6.18
N SER A 36 -16.57 -19.91 -6.03
CA SER A 36 -16.72 -21.28 -6.57
C SER A 36 -17.89 -22.03 -5.95
N ARG A 37 -18.37 -23.06 -6.68
CA ARG A 37 -19.42 -23.96 -6.20
C ARG A 37 -19.03 -24.57 -4.83
N PRO A 38 -19.95 -24.57 -3.84
CA PRO A 38 -19.75 -25.24 -2.56
C PRO A 38 -19.30 -26.70 -2.73
N HIS A 39 -18.42 -27.15 -1.84
CA HIS A 39 -17.90 -28.53 -1.75
C HIS A 39 -17.16 -29.07 -2.99
N SER A 40 -16.72 -28.21 -3.92
CA SER A 40 -15.79 -28.61 -4.98
C SER A 40 -14.35 -28.70 -4.47
N ASP A 41 -13.52 -29.55 -5.09
CA ASP A 41 -12.09 -29.67 -4.77
C ASP A 41 -11.37 -28.33 -4.92
N ASN A 42 -11.63 -27.61 -6.02
CA ASN A 42 -11.04 -26.28 -6.26
C ASN A 42 -11.40 -25.29 -5.14
N LYS A 43 -12.66 -25.28 -4.68
CA LYS A 43 -13.04 -24.38 -3.58
C LYS A 43 -12.34 -24.72 -2.29
N ARG A 44 -12.20 -26.03 -1.96
CA ARG A 44 -11.46 -26.47 -0.77
C ARG A 44 -10.01 -26.01 -0.81
N GLU A 45 -9.32 -26.26 -1.93
CA GLU A 45 -7.93 -25.80 -2.13
C GLU A 45 -7.82 -24.28 -1.95
N CYS A 46 -8.71 -23.51 -2.59
CA CYS A 46 -8.69 -22.05 -2.47
C CYS A 46 -9.01 -21.56 -1.04
N MET A 47 -9.87 -22.25 -0.30
CA MET A 47 -10.16 -21.94 1.10
C MET A 47 -8.96 -22.20 2.01
N ASP A 48 -8.23 -23.29 1.78
CA ASP A 48 -6.98 -23.58 2.49
C ASP A 48 -5.94 -22.48 2.21
N ILE A 49 -5.90 -21.98 0.97
CA ILE A 49 -5.05 -20.85 0.60
C ILE A 49 -5.49 -19.56 1.29
N ILE A 50 -6.80 -19.26 1.39
CA ILE A 50 -7.28 -18.09 2.15
C ILE A 50 -6.81 -18.16 3.61
N TRP A 51 -6.84 -19.34 4.22
CA TRP A 51 -6.28 -19.55 5.55
C TRP A 51 -4.76 -19.34 5.57
N TYR A 52 -4.03 -19.86 4.58
CA TYR A 52 -2.60 -19.61 4.41
C TYR A 52 -2.27 -18.11 4.31
N LEU A 53 -3.09 -17.31 3.63
CA LEU A 53 -2.87 -15.87 3.53
C LEU A 53 -2.88 -15.17 4.90
N TRP A 54 -3.53 -15.74 5.91
CA TRP A 54 -3.53 -15.18 7.26
C TRP A 54 -2.20 -15.37 8.01
N CYS A 55 -1.49 -16.49 7.80
CA CYS A 55 -0.37 -16.88 8.67
C CYS A 55 0.88 -17.42 7.96
N GLY A 56 0.83 -17.60 6.65
CA GLY A 56 1.92 -18.14 5.85
C GLY A 56 3.08 -17.15 5.68
N GLU A 57 4.31 -17.65 5.72
CA GLU A 57 5.53 -16.83 5.60
C GLU A 57 5.58 -16.02 4.29
N ASP A 58 5.14 -16.63 3.19
CA ASP A 58 5.12 -15.99 1.87
C ASP A 58 3.79 -15.33 1.54
N SER A 59 2.87 -15.27 2.51
CA SER A 59 1.65 -14.48 2.34
C SER A 59 1.99 -13.00 2.16
N PRO A 60 1.40 -12.34 1.14
CA PRO A 60 1.53 -10.90 0.96
C PRO A 60 0.83 -10.09 2.05
N LEU A 61 -0.04 -10.70 2.87
CA LEU A 61 -0.79 -10.03 3.93
C LEU A 61 -0.13 -10.13 5.31
N PHE A 62 0.66 -11.18 5.55
CA PHE A 62 1.17 -11.48 6.90
C PHE A 62 2.53 -10.82 7.17
N GLY A 63 3.47 -10.93 6.23
CA GLY A 63 4.75 -10.22 6.28
C GLY A 63 5.71 -10.63 7.41
N LYS A 64 5.53 -11.82 8.00
CA LYS A 64 6.38 -12.39 9.06
C LYS A 64 6.65 -13.87 8.78
N LYS A 65 7.73 -14.41 9.34
CA LYS A 65 8.10 -15.83 9.15
C LYS A 65 7.13 -16.83 9.75
N LYS A 66 6.55 -16.50 10.91
CA LYS A 66 5.55 -17.35 11.57
C LYS A 66 4.65 -16.51 12.48
N MET A 67 3.42 -16.96 12.65
CA MET A 67 2.49 -16.46 13.67
C MET A 67 2.83 -17.11 15.01
N THR A 68 2.95 -16.33 16.07
CA THR A 68 3.26 -16.83 17.43
C THR A 68 2.14 -16.56 18.43
N THR A 69 0.93 -16.30 17.96
CA THR A 69 -0.24 -15.97 18.80
C THR A 69 -0.52 -17.06 19.84
N PHE A 70 -0.37 -18.34 19.46
CA PHE A 70 -0.56 -19.45 20.39
C PHE A 70 0.49 -19.42 21.49
N GLU A 71 1.77 -19.34 21.13
CA GLU A 71 2.89 -19.28 22.07
C GLU A 71 2.75 -18.09 23.02
N ARG A 72 2.32 -16.94 22.50
CA ARG A 72 2.08 -15.73 23.31
C ARG A 72 0.99 -15.89 24.37
N TYR A 73 0.03 -16.78 24.15
CA TYR A 73 -1.11 -16.97 25.05
C TYR A 73 -0.87 -18.12 26.04
N PHE A 74 -0.11 -19.13 25.63
CA PHE A 74 -0.05 -20.40 26.36
C PHE A 74 1.37 -20.82 26.79
N ILE A 75 2.42 -20.09 26.38
CA ILE A 75 3.81 -20.40 26.73
C ILE A 75 4.44 -19.18 27.39
N ASP A 76 4.91 -19.32 28.64
CA ASP A 76 5.53 -18.21 29.38
C ASP A 76 6.89 -17.77 28.80
N ASP A 77 7.60 -18.68 28.15
CA ASP A 77 8.90 -18.41 27.53
C ASP A 77 8.77 -17.43 26.35
N LYS A 78 9.13 -16.16 26.60
CA LYS A 78 9.09 -15.06 25.64
C LYS A 78 9.99 -15.25 24.42
N THR A 79 10.98 -16.14 24.47
CA THR A 79 11.81 -16.41 23.29
C THR A 79 10.98 -17.02 22.16
N THR A 80 9.93 -17.78 22.50
CA THR A 80 9.01 -18.41 21.55
C THR A 80 8.08 -17.42 20.85
N HIS A 81 7.91 -16.21 21.42
CA HIS A 81 6.99 -15.15 20.94
C HIS A 81 7.58 -14.29 19.81
N LYS A 82 8.83 -14.56 19.41
CA LYS A 82 9.53 -13.71 18.44
C LYS A 82 9.02 -13.97 17.02
N GLU A 83 8.41 -12.94 16.44
CA GLU A 83 8.01 -12.92 15.03
C GLU A 83 9.03 -12.13 14.22
N VAL A 84 9.73 -12.81 13.32
CA VAL A 84 10.69 -12.18 12.43
C VAL A 84 9.95 -11.60 11.23
N SER A 85 10.00 -10.28 11.07
CA SER A 85 9.46 -9.58 9.91
C SER A 85 10.19 -9.96 8.63
N ASN A 86 9.48 -9.90 7.50
CA ASN A 86 10.11 -10.09 6.19
C ASN A 86 11.17 -8.99 5.90
N PRO A 87 12.14 -9.25 4.99
CA PRO A 87 13.21 -8.28 4.68
C PRO A 87 12.71 -6.92 4.20
N TYR A 88 11.54 -6.86 3.57
CA TYR A 88 10.96 -5.62 3.07
C TYR A 88 10.81 -4.55 4.17
N TYR A 89 10.42 -4.89 5.39
CA TYR A 89 10.23 -3.88 6.44
C TYR A 89 11.51 -3.16 6.86
N THR A 90 12.67 -3.80 6.68
CA THR A 90 13.99 -3.19 6.87
C THR A 90 14.44 -2.46 5.61
N LEU A 91 14.34 -3.13 4.46
CA LEU A 91 14.85 -2.65 3.17
C LEU A 91 14.03 -1.52 2.55
N ARG A 92 12.78 -1.32 2.98
CA ARG A 92 11.94 -0.20 2.53
C ARG A 92 12.47 1.19 2.91
N ASN A 93 13.53 1.27 3.73
CA ASN A 93 14.23 2.52 3.99
C ASN A 93 15.19 2.90 2.83
N GLU A 94 15.53 1.95 1.97
CA GLU A 94 16.47 2.13 0.86
C GLU A 94 15.74 2.58 -0.41
N GLU A 95 16.21 3.69 -1.01
CA GLU A 95 15.60 4.27 -2.20
C GLU A 95 15.55 3.30 -3.38
N ASN A 96 16.66 2.60 -3.64
CA ASN A 96 16.75 1.66 -4.76
C ASN A 96 15.76 0.49 -4.62
N VAL A 97 15.52 0.02 -3.40
CA VAL A 97 14.55 -1.05 -3.13
C VAL A 97 13.13 -0.56 -3.44
N CYS A 98 12.79 0.66 -3.01
CA CYS A 98 11.51 1.27 -3.36
C CYS A 98 11.34 1.43 -4.88
N LYS A 99 12.39 1.87 -5.60
CA LYS A 99 12.36 1.96 -7.07
C LYS A 99 12.12 0.59 -7.72
N THR A 100 12.82 -0.45 -7.28
CA THR A 100 12.62 -1.83 -7.78
C THR A 100 11.18 -2.29 -7.59
N VAL A 101 10.59 -2.02 -6.41
CA VAL A 101 9.18 -2.36 -6.16
C VAL A 101 8.27 -1.58 -7.11
N LEU A 102 8.43 -0.26 -7.23
CA LEU A 102 7.58 0.55 -8.13
C LEU A 102 7.65 0.06 -9.58
N SER A 103 8.85 -0.16 -10.11
CA SER A 103 9.04 -0.66 -11.47
C SER A 103 8.42 -2.04 -11.70
N ALA A 104 8.48 -2.93 -10.70
CA ALA A 104 7.85 -4.25 -10.80
C ALA A 104 6.32 -4.21 -10.87
N PHE A 105 5.70 -3.09 -10.49
CA PHE A 105 4.27 -2.85 -10.64
C PHE A 105 3.93 -2.02 -11.89
N GLY A 106 4.91 -1.76 -12.77
CA GLY A 106 4.74 -0.97 -13.99
C GLY A 106 4.62 0.53 -13.72
N LEU A 107 5.06 0.99 -12.55
CA LEU A 107 5.03 2.40 -12.17
C LEU A 107 6.37 3.07 -12.47
N ASP A 108 6.33 4.37 -12.79
CA ASP A 108 7.53 5.18 -12.94
C ASP A 108 8.20 5.36 -11.57
N PRO A 109 9.42 4.80 -11.35
CA PRO A 109 10.09 4.85 -10.06
C PRO A 109 10.52 6.25 -9.63
N ASP A 110 10.58 7.23 -10.55
CA ASP A 110 11.00 8.60 -10.26
C ASP A 110 9.81 9.53 -9.99
N ALA A 111 8.63 9.24 -10.53
CA ALA A 111 7.40 9.99 -10.27
C ALA A 111 6.50 9.37 -9.18
N SER A 112 6.64 8.07 -8.92
CA SER A 112 5.74 7.32 -8.03
C SER A 112 6.24 7.25 -6.59
N HIS A 113 5.31 7.02 -5.68
CA HIS A 113 5.54 6.93 -4.24
C HIS A 113 4.85 5.70 -3.66
N ILE A 114 5.44 5.10 -2.62
CA ILE A 114 4.85 3.98 -1.89
C ILE A 114 4.18 4.50 -0.63
N ILE A 115 2.91 4.14 -0.43
CA ILE A 115 2.17 4.46 0.78
C ILE A 115 1.98 3.18 1.60
N ASN A 116 2.61 3.10 2.78
CA ASN A 116 2.46 1.98 3.70
C ASN A 116 1.54 2.33 4.86
N GLY A 117 0.45 1.57 5.00
CA GLY A 117 -0.41 1.61 6.18
C GLY A 117 0.00 0.59 7.27
N HIS A 118 -0.83 0.52 8.31
CA HIS A 118 -0.92 -0.57 9.30
C HIS A 118 0.31 -0.79 10.22
N VAL A 119 1.47 -0.23 9.88
CA VAL A 119 2.67 -0.28 10.72
C VAL A 119 2.80 1.04 11.46
N PRO A 120 2.69 1.05 12.81
CA PRO A 120 2.79 2.28 13.57
C PRO A 120 4.19 2.88 13.51
N VAL A 121 4.25 4.18 13.26
CA VAL A 121 5.49 4.96 13.29
C VAL A 121 5.80 5.30 14.74
N LYS A 122 6.97 4.90 15.22
CA LYS A 122 7.41 5.16 16.60
C LYS A 122 8.08 6.54 16.70
N VAL A 123 7.29 7.60 16.55
CA VAL A 123 7.80 9.00 16.59
C VAL A 123 8.50 9.29 17.91
N SER A 124 7.97 8.75 19.01
CA SER A 124 8.61 8.82 20.35
C SER A 124 10.04 8.27 20.40
N LYS A 125 10.43 7.41 19.43
CA LYS A 125 11.77 6.84 19.29
C LYS A 125 12.59 7.49 18.16
N GLY A 126 12.11 8.62 17.62
CA GLY A 126 12.74 9.33 16.50
C GLY A 126 12.51 8.69 15.13
N GLU A 127 11.56 7.77 14.98
CA GLU A 127 11.25 7.20 13.68
C GLU A 127 10.53 8.23 12.79
N SER A 128 11.06 8.44 11.59
CA SER A 128 10.42 9.26 10.57
C SER A 128 9.34 8.48 9.80
N PRO A 129 8.16 9.09 9.54
CA PRO A 129 7.17 8.53 8.63
C PRO A 129 7.63 8.59 7.16
N ILE A 130 8.63 9.43 6.85
CA ILE A 130 9.24 9.56 5.53
C ILE A 130 10.45 8.62 5.47
N LYS A 131 10.46 7.72 4.50
CA LYS A 131 11.53 6.74 4.27
C LYS A 131 12.06 6.86 2.83
N ALA A 132 13.19 6.23 2.53
CA ALA A 132 13.71 6.11 1.17
C ALA A 132 13.82 7.47 0.43
N LYS A 133 14.36 8.49 1.13
CA LYS A 133 14.49 9.88 0.64
C LYS A 133 13.19 10.48 0.07
N GLY A 134 12.07 10.19 0.71
CA GLY A 134 10.76 10.71 0.28
C GLY A 134 10.00 9.78 -0.65
N ARG A 135 10.58 8.65 -1.08
CA ARG A 135 9.89 7.69 -1.96
C ARG A 135 8.79 6.90 -1.27
N LEU A 136 8.86 6.76 0.06
CA LEU A 136 7.91 5.97 0.83
C LEU A 136 7.41 6.74 2.05
N PHE A 137 6.09 6.78 2.21
CA PHE A 137 5.41 7.37 3.35
C PHE A 137 4.70 6.29 4.16
N VAL A 138 4.97 6.25 5.46
CA VAL A 138 4.24 5.39 6.39
C VAL A 138 3.14 6.22 7.04
N ILE A 139 1.90 5.82 6.81
CA ILE A 139 0.71 6.46 7.36
C ILE A 139 0.09 5.50 8.37
N ASP A 140 0.06 5.90 9.63
CA ASP A 140 -0.61 5.15 10.68
C ASP A 140 -1.88 5.87 11.14
N GLY A 141 -2.92 5.08 11.41
CA GLY A 141 -4.16 5.52 12.02
C GLY A 141 -3.98 5.59 13.55
N GLY A 142 -3.27 6.60 14.03
CA GLY A 142 -3.03 6.82 15.47
C GLY A 142 -4.29 7.19 16.29
N PHE A 143 -5.48 7.18 15.68
CA PHE A 143 -6.77 7.41 16.34
C PHE A 143 -7.12 6.32 17.36
N ALA A 144 -6.56 5.11 17.22
CA ALA A 144 -6.79 4.05 18.19
C ALA A 144 -6.03 4.35 19.50
N LYS A 145 -6.79 4.49 20.60
CA LYS A 145 -6.29 4.78 21.96
C LYS A 145 -5.17 3.84 22.42
N ALA A 146 -5.18 2.59 21.96
CA ALA A 146 -4.16 1.59 22.26
C ALA A 146 -2.77 1.96 21.67
N TYR A 147 -2.73 2.68 20.54
CA TYR A 147 -1.49 3.02 19.83
C TYR A 147 -0.93 4.39 20.17
N GLN A 148 -1.74 5.32 20.72
CA GLN A 148 -1.30 6.66 21.12
C GLN A 148 -0.07 6.64 22.05
N LYS A 149 0.01 5.68 22.98
CA LYS A 149 1.18 5.53 23.88
C LYS A 149 2.48 5.20 23.15
N VAL A 150 2.39 4.56 21.98
CA VAL A 150 3.54 4.10 21.20
C VAL A 150 3.93 5.14 20.15
N THR A 151 2.95 5.71 19.47
CA THR A 151 3.15 6.67 18.38
C THR A 151 3.46 8.07 18.88
N GLY A 152 2.86 8.49 20.00
CA GLY A 152 2.99 9.86 20.54
C GLY A 152 2.17 10.92 19.80
N ILE A 153 1.44 10.52 18.75
CA ILE A 153 0.60 11.39 17.90
C ILE A 153 -0.72 10.67 17.54
N ALA A 154 -1.75 11.41 17.12
CA ALA A 154 -3.02 10.88 16.62
C ALA A 154 -2.93 10.26 15.21
N GLY A 155 -1.76 10.32 14.58
CA GLY A 155 -1.50 9.72 13.27
C GLY A 155 -1.19 10.76 12.21
N TYR A 156 -1.24 10.32 10.95
CA TYR A 156 -0.92 11.14 9.79
C TYR A 156 -2.07 11.21 8.79
N THR A 157 -2.18 12.34 8.10
CA THR A 157 -3.00 12.48 6.90
C THR A 157 -2.10 12.83 5.73
N LEU A 158 -2.24 12.06 4.64
CA LEU A 158 -1.62 12.38 3.37
C LEU A 158 -2.64 13.07 2.47
N ILE A 159 -2.32 14.28 2.04
CA ILE A 159 -3.12 15.07 1.12
C ILE A 159 -2.39 15.07 -0.22
N TYR A 160 -3.07 14.64 -1.27
CA TYR A 160 -2.56 14.70 -2.63
C TYR A 160 -3.55 15.45 -3.52
N ASN A 161 -3.06 16.47 -4.23
CA ASN A 161 -3.87 17.26 -5.16
C ASN A 161 -3.00 17.74 -6.34
N SER A 162 -3.57 18.57 -7.22
CA SER A 162 -2.87 19.04 -8.43
C SER A 162 -1.57 19.83 -8.17
N HIS A 163 -1.34 20.29 -6.94
CA HIS A 163 -0.13 21.00 -6.53
C HIS A 163 0.94 20.09 -5.93
N GLY A 164 0.61 18.83 -5.63
CA GLY A 164 1.53 17.86 -5.07
C GLY A 164 1.01 17.19 -3.80
N LEU A 165 1.95 16.80 -2.94
CA LEU A 165 1.75 15.91 -1.82
C LEU A 165 2.15 16.59 -0.50
N VAL A 166 1.27 16.50 0.50
CA VAL A 166 1.48 17.05 1.84
C VAL A 166 1.19 15.98 2.89
N LEU A 167 2.14 15.72 3.77
CA LEU A 167 1.95 14.85 4.93
C LEU A 167 1.77 15.73 6.18
N VAL A 168 0.64 15.56 6.85
CA VAL A 168 0.28 16.31 8.07
C VAL A 168 0.24 15.33 9.25
N SER A 169 0.85 15.68 10.37
CA SER A 169 0.72 14.97 11.64
C SER A 169 -0.31 15.65 12.53
N HIS A 170 -1.06 14.84 13.27
CA HIS A 170 -2.10 15.30 14.19
C HIS A 170 -1.74 15.03 15.64
N GLU A 171 -1.99 15.98 16.53
CA GLU A 171 -1.85 15.75 17.97
C GLU A 171 -2.98 14.86 18.54
N PRO A 172 -2.71 14.08 19.60
CA PRO A 172 -3.72 13.27 20.28
C PRO A 172 -4.86 14.12 20.86
N PHE A 173 -6.11 13.74 20.57
CA PHE A 173 -7.27 14.26 21.28
C PHE A 173 -7.44 13.51 22.61
N VAL A 174 -7.41 14.24 23.73
CA VAL A 174 -7.45 13.66 25.09
C VAL A 174 -8.90 13.45 25.56
N SER A 175 -9.69 14.52 25.68
CA SER A 175 -11.13 14.49 25.92
C SER A 175 -11.76 15.86 25.64
N THR A 176 -13.09 15.90 25.50
CA THR A 176 -13.85 17.14 25.32
C THR A 176 -13.68 18.08 26.51
N GLU A 177 -13.70 17.55 27.73
CA GLU A 177 -13.55 18.32 28.97
C GLU A 177 -12.18 19.00 29.05
N VAL A 178 -11.12 18.26 28.72
CA VAL A 178 -9.74 18.81 28.69
C VAL A 178 -9.61 19.84 27.58
N ALA A 179 -10.17 19.59 26.39
CA ALA A 179 -10.10 20.53 25.28
C ALA A 179 -10.81 21.87 25.60
N ILE A 180 -11.97 21.81 26.26
CA ILE A 180 -12.70 23.01 26.70
C ILE A 180 -11.98 23.72 27.84
N ALA A 181 -11.51 22.98 28.86
CA ALA A 181 -10.88 23.55 30.04
C ALA A 181 -9.50 24.18 29.74
N GLU A 182 -8.75 23.58 28.82
CA GLU A 182 -7.41 24.06 28.43
C GLU A 182 -7.44 24.90 27.14
N GLU A 183 -8.62 25.17 26.57
CA GLU A 183 -8.80 25.88 25.29
C GLU A 183 -7.92 25.29 24.16
N LYS A 184 -7.74 23.97 24.17
CA LYS A 184 -6.88 23.27 23.20
C LYS A 184 -7.58 23.11 21.86
N ASP A 185 -6.96 23.66 20.82
CA ASP A 185 -7.34 23.42 19.42
C ASP A 185 -6.57 22.21 18.84
N ILE A 186 -7.05 21.67 17.72
CA ILE A 186 -6.39 20.56 17.02
C ILE A 186 -5.16 21.10 16.29
N LEU A 187 -4.00 20.97 16.94
CA LEU A 187 -2.73 21.34 16.35
C LEU A 187 -2.31 20.31 15.30
N SER A 188 -2.28 20.75 14.05
CA SER A 188 -1.75 20.00 12.91
C SER A 188 -0.40 20.58 12.51
N SER A 189 0.62 19.74 12.41
CA SER A 189 1.95 20.13 11.93
C SER A 189 2.22 19.53 10.57
N THR A 190 2.75 20.32 9.64
CA THR A 190 3.15 19.79 8.33
C THR A 190 4.52 19.12 8.45
N VAL A 191 4.58 17.84 8.10
CA VAL A 191 5.76 16.98 8.28
C VAL A 191 6.53 16.78 6.98
N ALA A 192 5.83 16.73 5.85
CA ALA A 192 6.44 16.62 4.53
C ALA A 192 5.67 17.46 3.51
N LEU A 193 6.39 18.14 2.63
CA LEU A 193 5.85 18.89 1.51
C LEU A 193 6.65 18.54 0.26
N GLN A 194 5.96 18.01 -0.74
CA GLN A 194 6.50 17.83 -2.08
C GLN A 194 5.55 18.53 -3.06
N TYR A 195 5.88 19.78 -3.38
CA TYR A 195 5.19 20.51 -4.45
C TYR A 195 5.74 20.07 -5.79
N THR A 196 4.85 19.82 -6.75
CA THR A 196 5.26 19.74 -8.16
C THR A 196 5.47 21.16 -8.68
N GLN A 197 6.56 21.40 -9.43
CA GLN A 197 6.78 22.71 -10.05
C GLN A 197 5.67 23.03 -11.05
N ASP A 198 5.19 22.01 -11.76
CA ASP A 198 4.06 22.09 -12.67
C ASP A 198 2.79 21.51 -12.04
N ARG A 199 1.68 22.23 -12.20
CA ARG A 199 0.36 21.76 -11.75
C ARG A 199 -0.11 20.61 -12.63
N ILE A 200 -0.46 19.48 -12.01
CA ILE A 200 -1.06 18.32 -12.68
C ILE A 200 -2.45 18.72 -13.21
N ARG A 201 -2.69 18.54 -14.50
CA ARG A 201 -3.97 18.80 -15.17
C ARG A 201 -4.70 17.50 -15.43
N VAL A 202 -6.00 17.59 -15.73
CA VAL A 202 -6.84 16.43 -16.06
C VAL A 202 -6.21 15.59 -17.17
N ARG A 203 -5.67 16.21 -18.23
CA ARG A 203 -5.01 15.54 -19.36
C ARG A 203 -3.80 14.68 -18.96
N ASP A 204 -3.15 14.99 -17.84
CA ASP A 204 -1.96 14.30 -17.36
C ASP A 204 -2.32 13.04 -16.55
N THR A 205 -3.59 12.91 -16.15
CA THR A 205 -4.14 11.73 -15.45
C THR A 205 -4.41 10.57 -16.42
N ASP A 206 -4.52 9.34 -15.91
CA ASP A 206 -4.87 8.17 -16.73
C ASP A 206 -6.22 8.31 -17.43
N ILE A 207 -7.20 8.95 -16.77
CA ILE A 207 -8.50 9.26 -17.38
C ILE A 207 -8.31 10.30 -18.50
N GLY A 208 -7.49 11.33 -18.27
CA GLY A 208 -7.17 12.33 -19.28
C GLY A 208 -6.53 11.75 -20.53
N LYS A 209 -5.59 10.81 -20.37
CA LYS A 209 -4.96 10.09 -21.47
C LYS A 209 -5.98 9.31 -22.28
N LYS A 210 -6.88 8.56 -21.63
CA LYS A 210 -7.98 7.85 -22.30
C LYS A 210 -8.93 8.78 -23.05
N LEU A 211 -9.25 9.94 -22.47
CA LEU A 211 -10.08 10.95 -23.14
C LEU A 211 -9.39 11.50 -24.39
N LEU A 212 -8.07 11.76 -24.33
CA LEU A 212 -7.30 12.20 -25.48
C LEU A 212 -7.23 11.12 -26.57
N GLU A 213 -7.05 9.85 -26.20
CA GLU A 213 -7.12 8.72 -27.13
C GLU A 213 -8.49 8.65 -27.82
N SER A 214 -9.58 8.76 -27.07
CA SER A 214 -10.93 8.78 -27.64
C SER A 214 -11.17 9.98 -28.57
N ILE A 215 -10.61 11.15 -28.26
CA ILE A 215 -10.69 12.32 -29.15
C ILE A 215 -9.96 12.05 -30.47
N ASP A 216 -8.73 11.53 -30.42
CA ASP A 216 -7.95 11.19 -31.62
C ASP A 216 -8.64 10.12 -32.48
N GLU A 217 -9.24 9.10 -31.85
CA GLU A 217 -10.04 8.09 -32.55
C GLU A 217 -11.27 8.69 -33.25
N LEU A 218 -11.99 9.60 -32.58
CA LEU A 218 -13.14 10.30 -33.15
C LEU A 218 -12.75 11.25 -34.29
N GLU A 219 -11.61 11.94 -34.18
CA GLU A 219 -11.06 12.79 -35.24
C GLU A 219 -10.69 11.96 -36.48
N LYS A 220 -10.06 10.80 -36.29
CA LYS A 220 -9.77 9.84 -37.37
C LYS A 220 -11.03 9.31 -38.02
N LEU A 221 -12.05 8.98 -37.22
CA LEU A 221 -13.34 8.53 -37.73
C LEU A 221 -14.02 9.63 -38.56
N LEU A 222 -14.05 10.86 -38.06
CA LEU A 222 -14.60 12.02 -38.76
C LEU A 222 -13.85 12.29 -40.07
N TYR A 223 -12.52 12.17 -40.07
CA TYR A 223 -11.70 12.31 -41.27
C TYR A 223 -12.04 11.22 -42.30
N ALA A 224 -12.11 9.97 -41.88
CA ALA A 224 -12.46 8.84 -42.75
C ALA A 224 -13.86 9.01 -43.36
N TYR A 225 -14.79 9.52 -42.56
CA TYR A 225 -16.14 9.83 -42.99
C TYR A 225 -16.17 10.93 -44.07
N LYS A 226 -15.53 12.07 -43.81
CA LYS A 226 -15.47 13.22 -44.74
C LYS A 226 -14.78 12.90 -46.08
N ASN A 227 -13.83 11.98 -46.09
CA ASN A 227 -13.10 11.58 -47.29
C ASN A 227 -13.68 10.33 -47.97
N GLY A 228 -14.82 9.81 -47.51
CA GLY A 228 -15.48 8.65 -48.10
C GLY A 228 -14.72 7.33 -47.93
N LEU A 229 -13.75 7.26 -46.99
CA LEU A 229 -13.06 6.02 -46.63
C LEU A 229 -13.99 5.07 -45.85
N ILE A 230 -14.97 5.63 -45.14
CA ILE A 230 -16.07 4.91 -44.47
C ILE A 230 -17.38 5.54 -44.97
N LYS A 231 -18.36 4.71 -45.35
CA LYS A 231 -19.68 5.16 -45.82
C LYS A 231 -20.63 5.41 -44.66
N GLU A 232 -21.53 6.39 -44.79
CA GLU A 232 -22.68 6.52 -43.88
C GLU A 232 -23.58 5.31 -44.11
N GLN A 233 -24.06 4.72 -43.02
CA GLN A 233 -25.20 3.81 -43.06
C GLN A 233 -26.48 4.61 -42.84
#